data_AF-A0A3D4UZZ7-F1
#
_entry.id   AF-A0A3D4UZZ7-F1
#
_cell.length_a   1.000
_cell.length_b   1.000
_cell.length_c   1.000
_cell.angle_alpha   90.00
_cell.angle_beta   90.00
_cell.angle_gamma   90.00
#
_symmetry.space_group_name_H-M   'P 1'
#
loop_
_entity.id
_entity.type
_entity.pdbx_description
1 polymer ?
#
loop_
_entity_poly.entity_id
_entity_poly.type
_entity_poly.pdbx_seq_one_letter_code
_entity_poly.pdbx_strand_id
1 'polypeptide(L)'
;MAIDLSKMRAKLAASEGKGGGSSKNLFWKPTDGESVIRIVPDADGDPFKEYWFHYNVANAPGFLSPKKNFGEEDVLDKYVRKLFNDGTEESREEAKKLMAKQRFFSPVIVRGEEEKGVRLWG
;
A
#
# COMPACT_ATOMS: atom_id res chain seq x y z
N MET A 1 27.70 8.69 24.71
CA MET A 1 27.54 8.16 23.35
C MET A 1 27.26 9.33 22.43
N ALA A 2 28.20 9.68 21.54
CA ALA A 2 28.00 10.75 20.58
C ALA A 2 27.07 10.27 19.44
N ILE A 3 26.22 11.14 18.94
CA ILE A 3 25.34 10.86 17.81
C ILE A 3 26.19 10.62 16.55
N ASP A 4 25.98 9.51 15.86
CA ASP A 4 26.70 9.17 14.63
C ASP A 4 25.94 9.75 13.42
N LEU A 5 26.37 10.94 13.00
CA LEU A 5 25.78 11.67 11.87
C LEU A 5 25.92 10.92 10.55
N SER A 6 26.91 10.02 10.42
CA SER A 6 27.11 9.22 9.20
C SER A 6 26.01 8.17 9.07
N LYS A 7 25.68 7.48 10.17
CA LYS A 7 24.58 6.51 10.22
C LYS A 7 23.21 7.17 10.04
N MET A 8 23.03 8.37 10.56
CA MET A 8 21.80 9.15 10.32
C MET A 8 21.64 9.50 8.84
N ARG A 9 22.71 9.96 8.17
CA ARG A 9 22.69 10.24 6.73
C ARG A 9 22.46 8.97 5.90
N ALA A 10 23.06 7.85 6.29
CA ALA A 10 22.84 6.56 5.63
C ALA A 10 21.38 6.10 5.77
N LYS A 11 20.78 6.23 6.96
CA LYS A 11 19.37 5.91 7.20
C LYS A 11 18.45 6.83 6.39
N LEU A 12 18.74 8.13 6.35
CA LEU A 12 17.99 9.09 5.54
C LEU A 12 18.07 8.73 4.05
N ALA A 13 19.26 8.47 3.51
CA ALA A 13 19.45 8.09 2.11
C ALA A 13 18.74 6.77 1.74
N ALA A 14 18.69 5.81 2.67
CA ALA A 14 17.92 4.58 2.50
C ALA A 14 16.40 4.86 2.49
N SER A 15 15.90 5.70 3.40
CA SER A 15 14.48 6.08 3.46
C SER A 15 14.02 6.94 2.28
N GLU A 16 14.88 7.80 1.73
CA GLU A 16 14.60 8.63 0.55
C GLU A 16 14.63 7.83 -0.77
N GLY A 17 14.79 6.50 -0.73
CA GLY A 17 14.75 5.63 -1.91
C GLY A 17 15.98 5.72 -2.82
N LYS A 18 17.05 6.42 -2.41
CA LYS A 18 18.35 6.46 -3.11
C LYS A 18 19.19 5.22 -2.83
N GLY A 19 18.86 4.44 -1.80
CA GLY A 19 19.42 3.11 -1.53
C GLY A 19 18.80 2.05 -2.43
N GLY A 20 19.23 1.99 -3.69
CA GLY A 20 18.82 0.96 -4.64
C GLY A 20 19.27 -0.45 -4.19
N GLY A 21 18.37 -1.43 -4.29
CA GLY A 21 18.79 -2.83 -4.26
C GLY A 21 17.66 -3.85 -4.09
N SER A 22 16.80 -3.70 -3.08
CA SER A 22 15.97 -4.85 -2.64
C SER A 22 14.45 -4.67 -2.75
N SER A 23 13.89 -3.45 -2.60
CA SER A 23 12.41 -3.29 -2.66
C SER A 23 11.84 -3.13 -4.07
N LYS A 24 12.65 -2.76 -5.08
CA LYS A 24 12.16 -2.53 -6.46
C LYS A 24 11.55 -3.79 -7.09
N ASN A 25 12.00 -4.97 -6.70
CA ASN A 25 11.52 -6.26 -7.21
C ASN A 25 10.55 -6.97 -6.27
N LEU A 26 10.23 -6.36 -5.11
CA LEU A 26 9.35 -7.00 -4.14
C LEU A 26 7.92 -7.04 -4.66
N PHE A 27 7.44 -5.98 -5.31
CA PHE A 27 6.10 -5.95 -5.89
C PHE A 27 6.10 -6.50 -7.30
N TRP A 28 5.25 -7.49 -7.55
CA TRP A 28 5.00 -8.03 -8.89
C TRP A 28 3.66 -7.53 -9.43
N LYS A 29 3.64 -7.26 -10.73
CA LYS A 29 2.43 -6.92 -11.48
C LYS A 29 2.36 -7.84 -12.71
N PRO A 30 1.16 -8.31 -13.08
CA PRO A 30 0.99 -9.08 -14.31
C PRO A 30 1.43 -8.24 -15.51
N THR A 31 2.13 -8.88 -16.44
CA THR A 31 2.41 -8.31 -17.77
C THR A 31 1.27 -8.66 -18.71
N ASP A 32 1.18 -7.95 -19.84
CA ASP A 32 0.22 -8.27 -20.88
C ASP A 32 0.35 -9.74 -21.32
N GLY A 33 -0.78 -10.43 -21.41
CA GLY A 33 -0.85 -11.85 -21.74
C GLY A 33 -1.27 -12.72 -20.54
N GLU A 34 -0.81 -13.98 -20.55
CA GLU A 34 -1.12 -14.96 -19.50
C GLU A 34 0.06 -15.09 -18.53
N SER A 35 -0.23 -15.10 -17.23
CA SER A 35 0.75 -15.32 -16.17
C SER A 35 0.22 -16.37 -15.21
N VAL A 36 1.04 -17.38 -14.92
CA VAL A 36 0.72 -18.42 -13.94
C VAL A 36 1.42 -18.08 -12.63
N ILE A 37 0.63 -17.83 -11.58
CA ILE A 37 1.12 -17.53 -10.25
C ILE A 37 0.67 -18.57 -9.24
N ARG A 38 1.51 -18.80 -8.23
CA ARG A 38 1.19 -19.61 -7.06
C ARG A 38 1.17 -18.72 -5.83
N ILE A 39 0.01 -18.65 -5.18
CA ILE A 39 -0.14 -18.00 -3.89
C ILE A 39 0.56 -18.85 -2.83
N VAL A 40 1.34 -18.19 -1.97
CA VAL A 40 2.11 -18.79 -0.89
C VAL A 40 1.39 -18.48 0.43
N PRO A 41 1.25 -19.45 1.35
CA PRO A 41 0.71 -19.16 2.68
C PRO A 41 1.66 -18.26 3.47
N ASP A 42 1.10 -17.36 4.27
CA ASP A 42 1.86 -16.63 5.29
C ASP A 42 1.95 -17.48 6.58
N ALA A 43 2.80 -17.06 7.53
CA ALA A 43 2.99 -17.76 8.81
C ALA A 43 1.68 -17.98 9.59
N ASP A 44 0.74 -17.03 9.47
CA ASP A 44 -0.58 -17.11 10.11
C ASP A 44 -1.59 -18.00 9.35
N GLY A 45 -1.18 -18.58 8.21
CA GLY A 45 -2.00 -19.44 7.37
C GLY A 45 -2.87 -18.73 6.33
N ASP A 46 -3.28 -17.47 6.59
CA ASP A 46 -4.01 -16.66 5.59
C ASP A 46 -3.05 -15.98 4.60
N PRO A 47 -3.08 -16.36 3.30
CA PRO A 47 -2.23 -15.77 2.28
C PRO A 47 -2.68 -14.38 1.82
N PHE A 48 -3.85 -13.89 2.25
CA PHE A 48 -4.38 -12.59 1.87
C PHE A 48 -4.32 -11.64 3.04
N LYS A 49 -3.58 -10.54 2.88
CA LYS A 49 -3.55 -9.44 3.83
C LYS A 49 -4.41 -8.30 3.32
N GLU A 50 -5.42 -7.96 4.10
CA GLU A 50 -6.34 -6.88 3.80
C GLU A 50 -5.81 -5.55 4.36
N TYR A 51 -5.82 -4.52 3.52
CA TYR A 51 -5.49 -3.16 3.92
C TYR A 51 -6.40 -2.15 3.24
N TRP A 52 -6.61 -1.02 3.89
CA TRP A 52 -7.45 0.08 3.42
C TRP A 52 -6.63 1.33 3.17
N PHE A 53 -6.76 1.92 1.98
CA PHE A 53 -5.98 3.10 1.57
C PHE A 53 -6.86 4.25 1.12
N HIS A 54 -6.49 5.46 1.51
CA HIS A 54 -6.99 6.68 0.89
C HIS A 54 -6.14 7.03 -0.33
N TYR A 55 -6.82 7.51 -1.38
CA TYR A 55 -6.21 7.92 -2.64
C TYR A 55 -6.74 9.31 -3.02
N ASN A 56 -6.11 9.95 -4.01
CA ASN A 56 -6.52 11.26 -4.55
C ASN A 56 -6.44 12.40 -3.53
N VAL A 57 -5.54 12.29 -2.56
CA VAL A 57 -5.27 13.35 -1.59
C VAL A 57 -4.02 14.09 -2.05
N ALA A 58 -4.23 15.24 -2.70
CA ALA A 58 -3.18 15.98 -3.39
C ALA A 58 -2.42 15.10 -4.42
N ASN A 59 -1.18 15.45 -4.72
CA ASN A 59 -0.29 14.70 -5.61
C ASN A 59 0.54 13.62 -4.85
N ALA A 60 0.03 13.14 -3.71
CA ALA A 60 0.70 12.16 -2.90
C ALA A 60 0.31 10.72 -3.31
N PRO A 61 1.22 9.73 -3.16
CA PRO A 61 0.82 8.34 -3.20
C PRO A 61 -0.24 8.05 -2.13
N GLY A 62 -1.10 7.06 -2.39
CA GLY A 62 -2.12 6.67 -1.42
C GLY A 62 -1.50 6.23 -0.08
N PHE A 63 -2.21 6.50 1.01
CA PHE A 63 -1.75 6.20 2.37
C PHE A 63 -2.79 5.34 3.11
N LEU A 64 -2.36 4.61 4.13
CA LEU A 64 -3.22 3.74 4.93
C LEU A 64 -4.27 4.55 5.69
N SER A 65 -5.53 4.11 5.68
CA SER A 65 -6.56 4.67 6.56
C SER A 65 -6.33 4.22 8.01
N PRO A 66 -6.03 5.14 8.96
CA PRO A 66 -5.83 4.76 10.36
C PRO A 66 -7.08 4.10 10.94
N LYS A 67 -8.25 4.59 10.56
CA LYS A 67 -9.53 4.08 11.06
C LYS A 67 -9.83 2.67 10.61
N LYS A 68 -9.69 2.39 9.32
CA LYS A 68 -10.06 1.08 8.77
C LYS A 68 -9.04 -0.01 9.08
N ASN A 69 -7.76 0.34 9.22
CA ASN A 69 -6.71 -0.65 9.50
C ASN A 69 -6.44 -0.83 11.00
N PHE A 70 -6.52 0.24 11.78
CA PHE A 70 -6.08 0.25 13.19
C PHE A 70 -7.16 0.67 14.17
N GLY A 71 -8.36 1.04 13.69
CA GLY A 71 -9.45 1.54 14.54
C GLY A 71 -9.18 2.94 15.11
N GLU A 72 -8.18 3.65 14.59
CA GLU A 72 -7.75 4.96 15.08
C GLU A 72 -8.57 6.11 14.49
N GLU A 73 -8.31 7.32 14.99
CA GLU A 73 -8.95 8.52 14.44
C GLU A 73 -8.39 8.86 13.06
N ASP A 74 -9.29 9.10 12.10
CA ASP A 74 -8.97 9.45 10.73
C ASP A 74 -9.73 10.72 10.32
N VAL A 75 -8.98 11.82 10.16
CA VAL A 75 -9.52 13.13 9.80
C VAL A 75 -10.13 13.11 8.40
N LEU A 76 -9.56 12.35 7.48
CA LEU A 76 -10.06 12.26 6.12
C LEU A 76 -11.38 11.47 6.06
N ASP A 77 -11.51 10.40 6.84
CA ASP A 77 -12.79 9.68 6.97
C ASP A 77 -13.90 10.59 7.54
N LYS A 78 -13.57 11.47 8.50
CA LYS A 78 -14.53 12.47 9.01
C LYS A 78 -14.98 13.45 7.90
N TYR A 79 -14.04 13.92 7.09
CA TYR A 79 -14.36 14.79 5.94
C TYR A 79 -15.21 14.08 4.89
N VAL A 80 -14.87 12.83 4.53
CA VAL A 80 -15.66 11.99 3.60
C VAL A 80 -17.10 11.82 4.09
N ARG A 81 -17.31 11.58 5.39
CA ARG A 81 -18.66 11.51 5.98
C ARG A 81 -19.41 12.83 5.87
N LYS A 82 -18.73 13.96 6.09
CA LYS A 82 -19.33 15.28 5.92
C LYS A 82 -19.79 15.50 4.47
N LEU A 83 -18.95 15.16 3.50
CA LEU A 83 -19.31 15.24 2.07
C LEU A 83 -20.53 14.39 1.71
N PHE A 84 -20.66 13.19 2.28
CA PHE A 84 -21.88 12.39 2.08
C PHE A 84 -23.13 13.04 2.70
N ASN A 85 -22.98 13.71 3.85
CA ASN A 85 -24.07 14.39 4.54
C ASN A 85 -24.51 15.69 3.85
N ASP A 86 -23.60 16.36 3.13
CA ASP A 86 -23.93 17.57 2.34
C ASP A 86 -24.96 17.27 1.23
N GLY A 87 -25.06 16.01 0.80
CA GLY A 87 -26.19 15.49 0.04
C GLY A 87 -26.23 15.86 -1.45
N THR A 88 -25.37 16.78 -1.90
CA THR A 88 -25.22 17.13 -3.32
C THR A 88 -24.53 16.01 -4.11
N GLU A 89 -24.74 15.98 -5.43
CA GLU A 89 -24.12 14.98 -6.29
C GLU A 89 -22.60 15.15 -6.35
N GLU A 90 -22.12 16.39 -6.45
CA GLU A 90 -20.70 16.76 -6.46
C GLU A 90 -19.97 16.27 -5.19
N SER A 91 -20.55 16.51 -4.01
CA SER A 91 -19.96 16.07 -2.74
C SER A 91 -19.93 14.54 -2.64
N ARG A 92 -20.94 13.83 -3.17
CA ARG A 92 -20.94 12.36 -3.20
C ARG A 92 -19.86 11.81 -4.12
N GLU A 93 -19.62 12.43 -5.27
CA GLU A 93 -18.55 12.03 -6.17
C GLU A 93 -17.17 12.25 -5.54
N GLU A 94 -16.96 13.40 -4.90
CA GLU A 94 -15.72 13.69 -4.18
C GLU A 94 -15.50 12.71 -3.02
N ALA A 95 -16.54 12.42 -2.24
CA ALA A 95 -16.49 11.45 -1.16
C ALA A 95 -16.07 10.06 -1.67
N LYS A 96 -16.60 9.60 -2.82
CA LYS A 96 -16.21 8.33 -3.45
C LYS A 96 -14.76 8.31 -3.95
N LYS A 97 -14.20 9.45 -4.33
CA LYS A 97 -12.79 9.56 -4.75
C LYS A 97 -11.84 9.48 -3.55
N LEU A 98 -12.25 10.04 -2.42
CA LEU A 98 -11.43 10.16 -1.20
C LEU A 98 -11.62 9.01 -0.21
N MET A 99 -12.75 8.30 -0.24
CA MET A 99 -13.02 7.21 0.70
C MET A 99 -11.94 6.12 0.64
N ALA A 100 -11.71 5.48 1.79
CA ALA A 100 -10.76 4.38 1.87
C ALA A 100 -11.20 3.23 0.96
N LYS A 101 -10.26 2.71 0.17
CA LYS A 101 -10.46 1.56 -0.71
C LYS A 101 -9.71 0.36 -0.17
N GLN A 102 -10.38 -0.78 -0.16
CA GLN A 102 -9.83 -2.06 0.21
C GLN A 102 -8.83 -2.55 -0.85
N ARG A 103 -7.73 -3.12 -0.38
CA ARG A 103 -6.68 -3.75 -1.17
C ARG A 103 -6.31 -5.07 -0.49
N PHE A 104 -5.96 -6.04 -1.31
CA PHE A 104 -5.51 -7.35 -0.87
C PHE A 104 -4.09 -7.55 -1.36
N PHE A 105 -3.20 -7.93 -0.47
CA PHE A 105 -1.84 -8.27 -0.81
C PHE A 105 -1.58 -9.73 -0.50
N SER A 106 -0.90 -10.41 -1.41
CA SER A 106 -0.56 -11.82 -1.24
C SER A 106 0.86 -12.11 -1.71
N PRO A 107 1.64 -12.90 -0.95
CA PRO A 107 2.92 -13.39 -1.41
C PRO A 107 2.70 -14.45 -2.50
N VAL A 108 3.37 -14.27 -3.64
CA VAL A 108 3.22 -15.10 -4.83
C VAL A 108 4.58 -15.52 -5.38
N ILE A 109 4.62 -16.71 -5.96
CA ILE A 109 5.70 -17.18 -6.83
C ILE A 109 5.16 -17.21 -8.25
N VAL A 110 5.92 -16.69 -9.21
CA VAL A 110 5.52 -16.63 -10.61
C VAL A 110 6.21 -17.74 -11.38
N ARG A 111 5.45 -18.51 -12.16
CA ARG A 111 5.96 -19.64 -12.93
C ARG A 111 6.94 -19.15 -14.00
N GLY A 112 8.12 -19.75 -14.06
CA GLY A 112 9.20 -19.31 -14.96
C GLY A 112 10.08 -18.19 -14.39
N GLU A 113 9.74 -17.65 -13.21
CA GLU A 113 10.55 -16.66 -12.49
C GLU A 113 10.86 -17.15 -11.06
N GLU A 114 10.92 -18.46 -10.82
CA GLU A 114 11.17 -19.04 -9.49
C GLU A 114 12.47 -18.55 -8.84
N GLU A 115 13.50 -18.25 -9.64
CA GLU A 115 14.79 -17.70 -9.17
C GLU A 115 14.65 -16.32 -8.52
N LYS A 116 13.61 -15.56 -8.86
CA LYS A 116 13.33 -14.25 -8.24
C LYS A 116 12.66 -14.39 -6.87
N GLY A 117 12.30 -15.62 -6.48
CA GLY A 117 11.70 -15.93 -5.20
C GLY A 117 10.28 -15.40 -5.04
N VAL A 118 9.86 -15.26 -3.78
CA VAL A 118 8.53 -14.79 -3.40
C VAL A 118 8.45 -13.26 -3.61
N ARG A 119 7.39 -12.82 -4.29
CA ARG A 119 7.05 -11.41 -4.53
C ARG A 119 5.66 -11.10 -3.98
N LEU A 120 5.35 -9.83 -3.77
CA LEU A 120 4.06 -9.36 -3.29
C LEU A 120 3.19 -8.92 -4.46
N TRP A 121 1.94 -9.38 -4.49
CA TRP A 121 0.94 -9.01 -5.48
C TRP A 121 -0.25 -8.36 -4.78
N GLY A 122 -0.71 -7.20 -5.28
CA GLY A 122 -1.85 -6.45 -4.75
C GLY A 122 -2.02 -5.06 -5.36
#